data_AF-A0A3D3TBR0-F1
#
_entry.id   AF-A0A3D3TBR0-F1
#
_cell.length_a   1.000
_cell.length_b   1.000
_cell.length_c   1.000
_cell.angle_alpha   90.00
_cell.angle_beta   90.00
_cell.angle_gamma   90.00
#
_symmetry.space_group_name_H-M   'P 1'
#
loop_
_entity.id
_entity.type
_entity.pdbx_description
1 polymer ?
#
loop_
_entity_poly.entity_id
_entity_poly.type
_entity_poly.pdbx_seq_one_letter_code
_entity_poly.pdbx_strand_id
1 'polypeptide(L)'
;MREFEKELNEKTELYNNWNKLNDLLGSASGYKFKTIAQGYTLDVLLSYANKHLKELTKRYKLEKISATLALQVIDNDMLGKVRTVHSLSGGESFLISLALALGLSSLSSNRMKIESLFIDEGFGALDIDTLSVAMDALDNLLTQGTASAENF
;
A
#
# COMPACT_ATOMS: atom_id res chain seq x y z
N MET A 1 11.97 -54.09 14.18
CA MET A 1 12.46 -53.06 15.13
C MET A 1 13.23 -51.96 14.40
N ARG A 2 14.37 -52.25 13.74
CA ARG A 2 15.15 -51.26 12.95
C ARG A 2 14.39 -50.58 11.80
N GLU A 3 13.48 -51.30 11.15
CA GLU A 3 12.67 -50.75 10.05
C GLU A 3 11.64 -49.74 10.57
N PHE A 4 11.01 -50.03 11.71
CA PHE A 4 10.12 -49.08 12.40
C PHE A 4 10.86 -47.85 12.93
N GLU A 5 12.09 -47.99 13.42
CA GLU A 5 12.91 -46.85 13.84
C GLU A 5 13.27 -45.93 12.67
N LYS A 6 13.57 -46.52 11.51
CA LYS A 6 13.84 -45.77 10.28
C LYS A 6 12.59 -45.03 9.81
N GLU A 7 11.46 -45.72 9.74
CA GLU A 7 10.18 -45.12 9.35
C GLU A 7 9.76 -43.99 10.32
N LEU A 8 9.96 -44.19 11.62
CA LEU A 8 9.68 -43.17 12.64
C LEU A 8 10.53 -41.91 12.42
N ASN A 9 11.84 -42.06 12.19
CA ASN A 9 12.72 -40.94 11.92
C ASN A 9 12.33 -40.17 10.65
N GLU A 10 12.00 -40.88 9.56
CA GLU A 10 11.53 -40.26 8.31
C GLU A 10 10.24 -39.46 8.51
N LYS A 11 9.28 -40.01 9.27
CA LYS A 11 8.03 -39.31 9.61
C LYS A 11 8.27 -38.11 10.53
N THR A 12 9.20 -38.22 11.48
CA THR A 12 9.57 -37.11 12.36
C THR A 12 10.23 -35.96 11.58
N GLU A 13 11.14 -36.25 10.64
CA GLU A 13 11.71 -35.21 9.78
C GLU A 13 10.65 -34.53 8.93
N LEU A 14 9.74 -35.31 8.32
CA LEU A 14 8.65 -34.78 7.52
C LEU A 14 7.74 -33.88 8.36
N TYR A 15 7.37 -34.33 9.56
CA TYR A 15 6.59 -33.53 10.52
C TYR A 15 7.29 -32.22 10.87
N ASN A 16 8.59 -32.26 11.19
CA ASN A 16 9.36 -31.07 11.54
C ASN A 16 9.40 -30.05 10.39
N ASN A 17 9.51 -30.52 9.15
CA ASN A 17 9.48 -29.65 7.96
C ASN A 17 8.10 -29.00 7.77
N TRP A 18 7.02 -29.77 7.89
CA TRP A 18 5.66 -29.23 7.83
C TRP A 18 5.36 -28.28 8.98
N ASN A 19 5.86 -28.57 10.18
CA ASN A 19 5.67 -27.71 11.34
C ASN A 19 6.38 -26.36 11.16
N LYS A 20 7.62 -26.36 10.65
CA LYS A 20 8.32 -25.11 10.28
C LYS A 20 7.55 -24.30 9.24
N LEU A 21 7.00 -24.95 8.22
CA LEU A 21 6.20 -24.27 7.20
C LEU A 21 4.91 -23.69 7.80
N ASN A 22 4.25 -24.44 8.67
CA ASN A 22 3.06 -24.00 9.39
C ASN A 22 3.38 -22.83 10.32
N ASP A 23 4.52 -22.87 11.02
CA ASP A 23 4.99 -21.77 11.86
C ASP A 23 5.31 -20.51 11.05
N LEU A 24 5.71 -20.63 9.78
CA LEU A 24 6.03 -19.48 8.93
C LEU A 24 4.79 -18.90 8.22
N LEU A 25 3.97 -19.74 7.61
CA LEU A 25 2.88 -19.33 6.70
C LEU A 25 1.51 -19.86 7.11
N GLY A 26 1.50 -20.89 7.95
CA GLY A 26 0.31 -21.63 8.32
C GLY A 26 -0.63 -20.85 9.23
N SER A 27 -1.91 -20.95 8.88
CA SER A 27 -3.04 -20.63 9.75
C SER A 27 -4.24 -21.37 9.16
N ALA A 28 -5.13 -21.90 10.00
CA ALA A 28 -6.28 -22.66 9.53
C ALA A 28 -7.17 -21.87 8.54
N SER A 29 -7.18 -20.54 8.66
CA SER A 29 -7.90 -19.61 7.79
C SER A 29 -7.08 -19.06 6.61
N GLY A 30 -5.79 -19.40 6.50
CA GLY A 30 -4.86 -18.82 5.52
C GLY A 30 -4.49 -17.35 5.80
N TYR A 31 -4.94 -16.78 6.92
CA TYR A 31 -4.71 -15.39 7.32
C TYR A 31 -3.23 -14.99 7.28
N LYS A 32 -2.33 -15.82 7.85
CA LYS A 32 -0.89 -15.49 7.94
C LYS A 32 -0.24 -15.30 6.58
N PHE A 33 -0.44 -16.26 5.67
CA PHE A 33 0.04 -16.16 4.30
C PHE A 33 -0.60 -14.97 3.57
N LYS A 34 -1.92 -14.78 3.72
CA LYS A 34 -2.64 -13.66 3.11
C LYS A 34 -2.08 -12.30 3.55
N THR A 35 -1.82 -12.12 4.85
CA THR A 35 -1.24 -10.87 5.38
C THR A 35 0.16 -10.62 4.84
N ILE A 36 0.98 -11.66 4.68
CA ILE A 36 2.32 -11.53 4.08
C ILE A 36 2.20 -11.08 2.61
N ALA A 37 1.36 -11.76 1.82
CA ALA A 37 1.14 -11.41 0.42
C ALA A 37 0.58 -9.98 0.26
N GLN A 38 -0.42 -9.61 1.08
CA GLN A 38 -0.97 -8.25 1.13
C GLN A 38 0.09 -7.23 1.55
N GLY A 39 1.01 -7.61 2.43
CA GLY A 39 2.14 -6.78 2.86
C GLY A 39 3.02 -6.37 1.68
N TYR A 40 3.35 -7.29 0.78
CA TYR A 40 4.11 -6.99 -0.44
C TYR A 40 3.34 -6.10 -1.41
N THR A 41 2.05 -6.39 -1.64
CA THR A 41 1.20 -5.54 -2.49
C THR A 41 1.11 -4.12 -1.94
N LEU A 42 0.99 -3.99 -0.61
CA LEU A 42 0.96 -2.69 0.05
C LEU A 42 2.28 -1.94 -0.11
N ASP A 43 3.44 -2.61 -0.06
CA ASP A 43 4.74 -1.96 -0.29
C ASP A 43 4.84 -1.38 -1.71
N VAL A 44 4.35 -2.12 -2.72
CA VAL A 44 4.30 -1.62 -4.11
C VAL A 44 3.33 -0.45 -4.24
N LEU A 45 2.13 -0.55 -3.64
CA LEU A 45 1.16 0.55 -3.59
C LEU A 45 1.77 1.81 -2.98
N LEU A 46 2.43 1.67 -1.83
CA LEU A 46 3.06 2.79 -1.13
C LEU A 46 4.22 3.39 -1.94
N SER A 47 4.94 2.60 -2.74
CA SER A 47 5.95 3.12 -3.66
C SER A 47 5.33 4.07 -4.69
N TYR A 48 4.24 3.66 -5.35
CA TYR A 48 3.53 4.52 -6.31
C TYR A 48 2.87 5.72 -5.62
N ALA A 49 2.20 5.51 -4.49
CA ALA A 49 1.55 6.57 -3.75
C ALA A 49 2.56 7.63 -3.28
N ASN A 50 3.73 7.23 -2.77
CA ASN A 50 4.78 8.18 -2.38
C ASN A 50 5.40 8.93 -3.56
N LYS A 51 5.38 8.36 -4.77
CA LYS A 51 5.81 9.08 -5.97
C LYS A 51 4.87 10.26 -6.24
N HIS A 52 3.56 10.00 -6.29
CA HIS A 52 2.54 11.02 -6.47
C HIS A 52 2.50 12.00 -5.29
N LEU A 53 2.61 11.50 -4.06
CA LEU A 53 2.61 12.35 -2.87
C LEU A 53 3.74 13.38 -2.89
N LYS A 54 4.93 13.03 -3.39
CA LYS A 54 6.05 13.98 -3.53
C LYS A 54 5.78 15.10 -4.51
N GLU A 55 4.97 14.86 -5.54
CA GLU A 55 4.54 15.87 -6.51
C GLU A 55 3.51 16.82 -5.87
N LEU A 56 2.63 16.28 -5.01
CA LEU A 56 1.66 17.06 -4.24
C LEU A 56 2.31 17.86 -3.10
N THR A 57 3.21 17.24 -2.33
CA THR A 57 3.89 17.83 -1.19
C THR A 57 5.17 17.09 -0.81
N LYS A 58 6.23 17.84 -0.49
CA LYS A 58 7.50 17.27 -0.02
C LYS A 58 7.49 16.89 1.47
N ARG A 59 6.49 17.37 2.21
CA ARG A 59 6.42 17.26 3.67
C ARG A 59 6.14 15.83 4.13
N TYR A 60 5.30 15.09 3.44
CA TYR A 60 4.81 13.80 3.89
C TYR A 60 5.38 12.62 3.12
N LYS A 61 5.59 11.51 3.84
CA LYS A 61 5.87 10.20 3.27
C LYS A 61 5.02 9.15 3.97
N LEU A 62 4.39 8.27 3.20
CA LEU A 62 3.63 7.14 3.70
C LEU A 62 4.53 5.93 3.94
N GLU A 63 4.34 5.28 5.07
CA GLU A 63 5.01 4.03 5.40
C GLU A 63 4.04 3.01 5.99
N LYS A 64 4.36 1.73 5.81
CA LYS A 64 3.66 0.64 6.46
C LYS A 64 4.23 0.44 7.86
N ILE A 65 3.37 0.28 8.87
CA ILE A 65 3.80 -0.10 10.21
C ILE A 65 4.30 -1.55 10.13
N SER A 66 5.54 -1.78 10.59
CA SER A 66 6.23 -3.08 10.48
C SER A 66 5.36 -4.24 10.97
N ALA A 67 5.37 -5.35 10.22
CA ALA A 67 4.58 -6.55 10.47
C ALA A 67 3.04 -6.36 10.51
N THR A 68 2.53 -5.22 10.04
CA THR A 68 1.08 -4.96 9.93
C THR A 68 0.71 -4.47 8.53
N LEU A 69 -0.58 -4.30 8.28
CA LEU A 69 -1.11 -3.61 7.08
C LEU A 69 -1.56 -2.17 7.38
N ALA A 70 -1.23 -1.66 8.57
CA ALA A 70 -1.57 -0.30 8.96
C ALA A 70 -0.55 0.70 8.39
N LEU A 71 -1.01 1.94 8.19
CA LEU A 71 -0.21 3.03 7.63
C LEU A 71 0.20 4.02 8.72
N GLN A 72 1.37 4.60 8.54
CA GLN A 72 1.89 5.74 9.28
C GLN A 72 2.39 6.81 8.31
N VAL A 73 2.46 8.05 8.80
CA VAL A 73 2.97 9.19 8.02
C VAL A 73 4.27 9.68 8.66
N ILE A 74 5.29 9.89 7.86
CA ILE A 74 6.51 10.59 8.25
C ILE A 74 6.34 12.06 7.87
N ASP A 75 6.47 12.95 8.86
CA ASP A 75 6.41 14.39 8.70
C ASP A 75 7.84 14.96 8.64
N ASN A 76 8.32 15.23 7.43
CA ASN A 76 9.70 15.68 7.18
C ASN A 76 9.96 17.10 7.72
N ASP A 77 8.94 17.96 7.74
CA ASP A 77 9.06 19.30 8.31
C ASP A 77 9.17 19.25 9.84
N MET A 78 8.71 18.15 10.45
CA MET A 78 8.90 17.84 11.87
C MET A 78 10.06 16.87 12.11
N LEU A 79 11.16 17.01 11.38
CA LEU A 79 12.39 16.21 11.54
C LEU A 79 12.16 14.69 11.40
N GLY A 80 11.24 14.28 10.53
CA GLY A 80 10.92 12.87 10.29
C GLY A 80 10.04 12.25 11.37
N LYS A 81 9.26 13.05 12.10
CA LYS A 81 8.33 12.56 13.12
C LYS A 81 7.33 11.57 12.52
N VAL A 82 7.20 10.41 13.14
CA VAL A 82 6.16 9.43 12.82
C VAL A 82 4.83 9.87 13.42
N ARG A 83 3.80 10.02 12.59
CA ARG A 83 2.42 10.39 12.95
C ARG A 83 1.46 9.27 12.57
N THR A 84 0.43 9.08 13.38
CA THR A 84 -0.68 8.20 13.03
C THR A 84 -1.56 8.91 11.98
N VAL A 85 -2.17 8.14 11.09
CA VAL A 85 -3.12 8.68 10.09
C VAL A 85 -4.32 9.40 10.73
N HIS A 86 -4.68 9.03 11.96
CA HIS A 86 -5.76 9.67 12.72
C HIS A 86 -5.39 11.06 13.27
N SER A 87 -4.11 11.41 13.31
CA SER A 87 -3.64 12.71 13.78
C SER A 87 -3.58 13.78 12.69
N LEU A 88 -3.97 13.43 11.46
CA LEU A 88 -3.90 14.31 10.30
C LEU A 88 -5.07 15.29 10.29
N SER A 89 -4.83 16.51 9.80
CA SER A 89 -5.90 17.46 9.48
C SER A 89 -6.75 16.97 8.29
N GLY A 90 -7.87 17.64 8.02
CA GLY A 90 -8.71 17.32 6.86
C GLY A 90 -7.95 17.43 5.53
N GLY A 91 -7.21 18.52 5.33
CA GLY A 91 -6.40 18.72 4.13
C GLY A 91 -5.23 17.73 4.01
N GLU A 92 -4.56 17.40 5.13
CA GLU A 92 -3.52 16.37 5.15
C GLU A 92 -4.09 14.99 4.76
N SER A 93 -5.24 14.62 5.34
CA SER A 93 -5.93 13.36 5.04
C SER A 93 -6.37 13.28 3.58
N PHE A 94 -6.80 14.41 3.02
CA PHE A 94 -7.17 14.51 1.61
C PHE A 94 -5.97 14.23 0.69
N LEU A 95 -4.84 14.89 0.90
CA LEU A 95 -3.62 14.69 0.09
C LEU A 95 -3.12 13.24 0.15
N ILE A 96 -3.14 12.65 1.34
CA ILE A 96 -2.76 11.24 1.55
C ILE A 96 -3.72 10.31 0.80
N SER A 97 -5.03 10.56 0.88
CA SER A 97 -6.05 9.75 0.20
C SER A 97 -5.95 9.87 -1.32
N LEU A 98 -5.71 11.08 -1.83
CA LEU A 98 -5.48 11.34 -3.25
C LEU A 98 -4.23 10.57 -3.73
N ALA A 99 -3.10 10.71 -3.04
CA ALA A 99 -1.88 10.00 -3.38
C ALA A 99 -2.06 8.46 -3.39
N LEU A 100 -2.82 7.91 -2.45
CA LEU A 100 -3.17 6.49 -2.42
C LEU A 100 -4.07 6.09 -3.60
N ALA A 101 -5.06 6.91 -3.97
CA ALA A 101 -5.91 6.65 -5.12
C ALA A 101 -5.13 6.66 -6.44
N LEU A 102 -4.24 7.64 -6.63
CA LEU A 102 -3.34 7.73 -7.79
C LEU A 102 -2.35 6.55 -7.81
N GLY A 103 -1.82 6.17 -6.65
CA GLY A 103 -0.94 5.02 -6.47
C GLY A 103 -1.64 3.69 -6.81
N LEU A 104 -2.92 3.56 -6.42
CA LEU A 104 -3.73 2.40 -6.74
C LEU A 104 -4.05 2.32 -8.24
N SER A 105 -4.36 3.46 -8.86
CA SER A 105 -4.53 3.55 -10.33
C SER A 105 -3.27 3.09 -11.06
N SER A 106 -2.10 3.55 -10.58
CA SER A 106 -0.80 3.17 -11.13
C SER A 106 -0.50 1.68 -10.96
N LEU A 107 -0.80 1.11 -9.79
CA LEU A 107 -0.67 -0.33 -9.53
C LEU A 107 -1.62 -1.16 -10.41
N SER A 108 -2.81 -0.61 -10.68
CA SER A 108 -3.90 -1.27 -11.39
C SER A 108 -3.78 -1.18 -12.91
N SER A 109 -2.95 -0.29 -13.46
CA SER A 109 -2.74 -0.10 -14.90
C SER A 109 -2.34 -1.36 -15.70
N ASN A 110 -2.02 -2.48 -15.03
CA ASN A 110 -1.80 -3.79 -15.66
C ASN A 110 -3.03 -4.74 -15.64
N ARG A 111 -4.14 -4.41 -14.96
CA ARG A 111 -5.37 -5.25 -14.89
C ARG A 111 -6.72 -4.54 -14.68
N MET A 112 -6.82 -3.31 -14.16
CA MET A 112 -8.07 -2.55 -14.10
C MET A 112 -7.86 -1.06 -14.34
N LYS A 113 -8.67 -0.46 -15.20
CA LYS A 113 -8.73 0.98 -15.44
C LYS A 113 -9.56 1.61 -14.32
N ILE A 114 -9.00 2.56 -13.56
CA ILE A 114 -9.79 3.35 -12.61
C ILE A 114 -10.46 4.46 -13.42
N GLU A 115 -11.75 4.30 -13.69
CA GLU A 115 -12.51 5.21 -14.57
C GLU A 115 -13.26 6.32 -13.82
N SER A 116 -13.35 6.23 -12.48
CA SER A 116 -14.02 7.24 -11.67
C SER A 116 -13.45 7.29 -10.26
N LEU A 117 -13.24 8.51 -9.75
CA LEU A 117 -12.83 8.81 -8.38
C LEU A 117 -13.83 9.81 -7.80
N PHE A 118 -14.61 9.38 -6.80
CA PHE A 118 -15.53 10.26 -6.08
C PHE A 118 -14.83 10.84 -4.84
N ILE A 119 -14.85 12.16 -4.72
CA ILE A 119 -14.29 12.91 -3.60
C ILE A 119 -15.43 13.70 -2.97
N ASP A 120 -15.91 13.21 -1.82
CA ASP A 120 -16.90 13.91 -1.01
C ASP A 120 -16.12 14.62 0.11
N GLU A 121 -16.25 15.94 0.23
CA GLU A 121 -15.73 16.76 1.34
C GLU A 121 -14.21 17.09 1.42
N GLY A 122 -13.38 16.64 0.48
CA GLY A 122 -11.92 16.78 0.60
C GLY A 122 -11.29 18.15 0.28
N PHE A 123 -11.92 18.94 -0.60
CA PHE A 123 -11.27 20.14 -1.17
C PHE A 123 -11.41 21.40 -0.31
N GLY A 124 -12.49 21.53 0.46
CA GLY A 124 -12.73 22.72 1.30
C GLY A 124 -11.77 22.87 2.48
N ALA A 125 -11.03 21.82 2.81
CA ALA A 125 -10.02 21.81 3.87
C ALA A 125 -8.60 22.12 3.37
N LEU A 126 -8.42 22.30 2.06
CA LEU A 126 -7.14 22.67 1.46
C LEU A 126 -7.04 24.19 1.30
N ASP A 127 -5.83 24.71 1.47
CA ASP A 127 -5.51 26.04 0.96
C ASP A 127 -5.51 26.04 -0.59
N ILE A 128 -5.63 27.23 -1.16
CA ILE A 128 -5.82 27.39 -2.61
C ILE A 128 -4.62 26.91 -3.44
N ASP A 129 -3.41 27.02 -2.89
CA ASP A 129 -2.18 26.59 -3.57
C ASP A 129 -2.12 25.06 -3.61
N THR A 130 -2.41 24.41 -2.48
CA THR A 130 -2.47 22.94 -2.40
C THR A 130 -3.58 22.36 -3.28
N LEU A 131 -4.73 23.04 -3.37
CA LEU A 131 -5.81 22.64 -4.26
C LEU A 131 -5.38 22.69 -5.73
N SER A 132 -4.70 23.76 -6.15
CA SER A 132 -4.21 23.91 -7.52
C SER A 132 -3.25 22.77 -7.88
N VAL A 133 -2.28 22.48 -7.02
CA VAL A 133 -1.32 21.38 -7.23
C VAL A 133 -2.04 20.02 -7.32
N ALA A 134 -3.06 19.80 -6.50
CA ALA A 134 -3.86 18.57 -6.56
C ALA A 134 -4.66 18.45 -7.87
N MET A 135 -5.20 19.55 -8.40
CA MET A 135 -5.88 19.59 -9.69
C MET A 135 -4.92 19.32 -10.85
N ASP A 136 -3.73 19.95 -10.84
CA ASP A 136 -2.71 19.73 -11.86
C ASP A 136 -2.24 18.26 -11.89
N ALA A 137 -2.05 17.64 -10.71
CA ALA A 137 -1.71 16.22 -10.61
C ALA A 137 -2.83 15.31 -11.13
N LEU A 138 -4.08 15.67 -10.92
CA LEU A 138 -5.24 14.93 -11.42
C LEU A 138 -5.37 15.04 -12.95
N ASP A 139 -5.17 16.23 -13.51
CA ASP A 139 -5.23 16.48 -14.96
C ASP A 139 -4.10 15.75 -15.71
N ASN A 140 -2.89 15.73 -15.13
CA ASN A 140 -1.75 14.93 -15.62
C ASN A 140 -2.05 13.42 -15.63
N LEU A 141 -2.87 12.93 -14.70
CA LEU A 141 -3.27 11.51 -14.68
C LEU A 141 -4.37 11.22 -15.71
N LEU A 142 -5.34 12.12 -15.88
CA LEU A 142 -6.39 11.99 -16.91
C LEU A 142 -5.76 11.95 -18.32
N THR A 143 -4.79 12.81 -18.58
CA THR A 143 -4.05 12.85 -19.86
C THR A 143 -3.20 11.62 -20.10
N GLN A 144 -2.57 11.02 -19.08
CA GLN A 144 -1.87 9.74 -19.20
C GLN A 144 -2.82 8.56 -19.45
N GLY A 145 -4.03 8.61 -18.87
CA GLY A 145 -5.09 7.63 -19.07
C GLY A 145 -5.76 7.68 -20.45
N THR A 146 -5.80 8.86 -21.09
CA THR A 146 -6.32 9.05 -22.46
C THR A 146 -5.26 8.78 -23.53
N ALA A 147 -4.01 9.17 -23.33
CA ALA A 147 -2.92 8.91 -24.27
C ALA A 147 -2.64 7.41 -24.49
N SER A 148 -3.00 6.56 -23.52
CA SER A 148 -2.92 5.10 -23.66
C SER A 148 -4.07 4.49 -24.47
N ALA A 149 -5.12 5.26 -24.76
CA ALA A 149 -6.29 4.80 -25.54
C ALA A 149 -6.26 5.21 -27.02
N GLU A 150 -5.29 6.03 -27.45
CA GLU A 150 -5.15 6.48 -28.85
C GLU A 150 -4.16 5.64 -29.68
N ASN A 151 -3.58 4.57 -29.10
CA ASN A 151 -2.65 3.66 -29.80
C ASN A 151 -3.26 2.27 -30.08
N PHE A 152 -4.55 2.21 -30.44
CA PHE A 152 -5.19 1.02 -31.03
C PHE A 152 -6.13 1.41 -32.16
#